data_AF-A0A6N7XTP2-F1
#
_entry.id   AF-A0A6N7XTP2-F1
#
_cell.length_a   1.000
_cell.length_b   1.000
_cell.length_c   1.000
_cell.angle_alpha   90.00
_cell.angle_beta   90.00
_cell.angle_gamma   90.00
#
_symmetry.space_group_name_H-M   'P 1'
#
loop_
_entity.id
_entity.type
_entity.pdbx_description
1 polymer ?
#
loop_
_entity_poly.entity_id
_entity_poly.type
_entity_poly.pdbx_seq_one_letter_code
_entity_poly.pdbx_strand_id
1 'polypeptide(L)' 'MQLFLLTLLGIIFVFVYASNSTILLHIKLIKRAENEGTAAMNGKQCRFMWCLFAVMATGFYLLLLNSNLF' A
#
# COMPACT_ATOMS: atom_id res chain seq x y z
N MET A 1 -12.97 -13.44 -20.13
CA MET A 1 -13.73 -12.69 -19.10
C MET A 1 -13.15 -12.88 -17.70
N GLN A 2 -12.91 -14.11 -17.23
CA GLN A 2 -12.42 -14.36 -15.87
C GLN A 2 -11.04 -13.72 -15.56
N LEU A 3 -10.06 -13.85 -16.46
CA LEU A 3 -8.73 -13.21 -16.31
C LEU A 3 -8.81 -11.68 -16.21
N PHE A 4 -9.71 -11.06 -16.98
CA PHE A 4 -9.91 -9.61 -16.96
C PHE A 4 -10.49 -9.14 -15.62
N LEU A 5 -11.50 -9.83 -15.10
CA LEU A 5 -12.07 -9.56 -13.78
C LEU A 5 -11.06 -9.75 -12.65
N LEU A 6 -10.26 -10.82 -12.69
CA LEU A 6 -9.19 -11.05 -11.71
C LEU A 6 -8.17 -9.91 -11.75
N THR A 7 -7.73 -9.50 -12.94
CA THR A 7 -6.78 -8.39 -13.09
C THR A 7 -7.34 -7.09 -12.51
N LEU A 8 -8.61 -6.78 -12.80
CA LEU A 8 -9.28 -5.60 -12.27
C LEU A 8 -9.37 -5.63 -10.73
N LEU A 9 -9.72 -6.80 -10.17
CA LEU A 9 -9.77 -7.01 -8.72
C LEU A 9 -8.40 -6.81 -8.08
N GLY A 10 -7.35 -7.35 -8.70
CA GLY A 10 -5.96 -7.18 -8.25
C GLY A 10 -5.53 -5.71 -8.24
N ILE A 11 -5.84 -4.95 -9.28
CA ILE A 11 -5.53 -3.51 -9.34
C ILE A 11 -6.23 -2.75 -8.20
N ILE A 12 -7.52 -3.01 -8.00
CA ILE A 12 -8.30 -2.37 -6.93
C ILE A 12 -7.74 -2.76 -5.56
N PHE A 13 -7.45 -4.04 -5.34
CA PHE A 13 -6.86 -4.55 -4.10
C PHE A 13 -5.53 -3.85 -3.78
N VAL A 14 -4.62 -3.80 -4.74
CA VAL A 14 -3.30 -3.16 -4.58
C VAL A 14 -3.47 -1.67 -4.26
N PHE A 15 -4.33 -0.96 -5.00
CA PHE A 15 -4.56 0.46 -4.80
C PHE A 15 -5.12 0.77 -3.41
N VAL A 16 -6.15 0.04 -2.99
CA VAL A 16 -6.80 0.22 -1.68
C VAL A 16 -5.82 -0.11 -0.56
N TYR A 17 -5.12 -1.25 -0.64
CA TYR A 17 -4.17 -1.67 0.37
C TYR A 17 -3.01 -0.67 0.52
N ALA A 18 -2.41 -0.26 -0.59
CA ALA A 18 -1.29 0.69 -0.58
C ALA A 18 -1.71 2.04 -0.01
N SER A 19 -2.88 2.54 -0.40
CA SER A 19 -3.40 3.83 0.06
C SER A 19 -3.70 3.80 1.55
N ASN A 20 -4.43 2.79 2.04
CA ASN A 20 -4.77 2.67 3.46
C ASN A 20 -3.51 2.53 4.33
N SER A 21 -2.56 1.69 3.91
CA SER A 21 -1.31 1.48 4.65
C SER A 21 -0.47 2.76 4.72
N THR A 22 -0.39 3.51 3.61
CA THR A 22 0.36 4.76 3.56
C THR A 22 -0.30 5.83 4.43
N ILE A 23 -1.62 5.99 4.38
CA ILE A 23 -2.35 6.97 5.19
C ILE A 23 -2.17 6.66 6.67
N LEU A 24 -2.32 5.39 7.07
CA LEU A 24 -2.15 4.97 8.45
C LEU A 24 -0.72 5.23 8.95
N LEU A 25 0.28 4.90 8.13
CA LEU A 25 1.69 5.15 8.46
C LEU A 25 1.96 6.66 8.58
N HIS A 26 1.46 7.45 7.65
CA HIS A 26 1.63 8.90 7.63
C HIS A 26 1.05 9.55 8.89
N ILE A 27 -0.16 9.17 9.30
CA ILE A 27 -0.79 9.66 10.54
C ILE A 27 0.05 9.29 11.77
N LYS A 28 0.53 8.03 11.85
CA LYS A 28 1.38 7.58 12.96
C LYS A 28 2.69 8.37 13.02
N LEU A 29 3.33 8.60 11.87
CA LEU A 29 4.60 9.32 11.80
C LEU A 29 4.44 10.81 12.10
N ILE A 30 3.34 11.45 11.70
CA ILE A 30 3.05 12.84 12.08
C ILE A 30 2.90 12.97 13.60
N LYS A 31 2.07 12.13 14.22
CA LYS A 31 1.90 12.14 15.68
C LYS A 31 3.22 11.92 16.42
N ARG A 32 4.06 11.02 15.90
CA ARG A 32 5.38 10.77 16.45
C ARG A 32 6.31 11.96 16.28
N ALA A 33 6.33 12.59 15.11
CA ALA A 33 7.15 13.75 14.84
C ALA A 33 6.79 14.94 15.73
N GLU A 34 5.49 15.14 15.99
CA GLU A 34 4.98 16.13 16.94
C GLU A 34 5.48 15.86 18.37
N ASN A 35 5.38 14.61 18.84
CA ASN A 35 5.84 14.22 20.18
C ASN A 35 7.37 14.30 20.35
N GLU A 36 8.14 13.99 19.31
CA GLU A 36 9.61 13.95 19.35
C GLU A 36 10.24 15.29 18.93
N GLY A 37 9.44 16.29 18.52
CA GLY A 37 9.94 17.58 18.03
C GLY A 37 10.75 17.47 16.73
N THR A 38 10.48 16.45 15.90
CA THR A 38 11.21 16.17 14.66
C THR A 38 10.42 16.61 13.43
N ALA A 39 11.10 16.69 12.28
CA ALA A 39 10.45 17.04 11.02
C ALA A 39 9.52 15.92 10.54
N ALA A 40 8.29 16.28 10.15
CA ALA A 40 7.32 15.34 9.59
C ALA A 40 7.76 14.79 8.22
N MET A 41 7.24 13.62 7.86
CA MET A 41 7.52 12.99 6.57
C MET A 41 7.08 13.88 5.41
N ASN A 42 7.98 14.11 4.44
CA ASN A 42 7.68 14.96 3.29
C ASN A 42 6.88 14.21 2.21
N GLY A 43 6.19 14.94 1.33
CA GLY A 43 5.34 14.36 0.28
C GLY A 43 6.05 13.39 -0.67
N LYS A 44 7.35 13.60 -0.94
CA LYS A 44 8.16 12.65 -1.73
C LYS A 44 8.35 11.31 -1.03
N GLN A 45 8.62 11.33 0.28
CA GLN A 45 8.76 10.12 1.10
C GLN A 45 7.41 9.40 1.24
N CYS A 46 6.31 10.14 1.35
CA CYS A 46 4.96 9.57 1.36
C CYS A 46 4.64 8.79 0.08
N ARG A 47 4.91 9.39 -1.09
CA ARG A 47 4.72 8.72 -2.38
C ARG A 47 5.63 7.50 -2.53
N PHE A 48 6.87 7.58 -2.05
CA PHE A 48 7.78 6.43 -2.05
C PHE A 48 7.25 5.27 -1.21
N MET A 49 6.72 5.55 -0.01
CA MET A 49 6.10 4.50 0.82
C MET A 49 4.85 3.91 0.18
N TRP A 50 4.04 4.73 -0.48
CA TRP A 50 2.90 4.24 -1.24
C TRP A 50 3.32 3.25 -2.33
N CYS A 51 4.35 3.59 -3.10
CA CYS A 51 4.91 2.68 -4.12
C CYS A 51 5.43 1.39 -3.50
N LEU A 52 6.12 1.45 -2.36
CA LEU A 52 6.59 0.24 -1.66
C LEU A 52 5.44 -0.65 -1.22
N PHE A 53 4.38 -0.09 -0.64
CA PHE A 53 3.20 -0.86 -0.28
C PHE A 53 2.47 -1.42 -1.51
N ALA A 54 2.43 -0.69 -2.62
CA ALA A 54 1.87 -1.19 -3.86
C ALA A 54 2.64 -2.42 -4.39
N VAL A 55 3.98 -2.35 -4.43
CA VAL A 55 4.83 -3.48 -4.84
C VAL A 55 4.61 -4.71 -3.94
N MET A 56 4.58 -4.51 -2.62
CA MET A 56 4.31 -5.57 -1.65
C MET A 56 2.93 -6.20 -1.87
N ALA A 57 1.89 -5.37 -2.05
CA ALA A 57 0.53 -5.84 -2.28
C ALA A 57 0.39 -6.59 -3.61
N THR A 58 1.09 -6.15 -4.67
CA THR A 58 1.14 -6.86 -5.96
C THR A 58 1.80 -8.22 -5.79
N GLY A 59 2.94 -8.29 -5.10
CA GLY A 59 3.61 -9.57 -4.80
C GLY A 59 2.70 -10.52 -4.01
N PHE A 60 2.01 -10.01 -2.98
CA PHE A 60 1.07 -10.80 -2.20
C PHE A 60 -0.13 -11.28 -3.03
N TYR A 61 -0.69 -10.42 -3.89
CA TYR A 61 -1.78 -10.79 -4.78
C TYR A 61 -1.37 -11.90 -5.77
N LEU A 62 -0.17 -11.81 -6.36
CA LEU A 62 0.37 -12.86 -7.22
C LEU A 62 0.60 -14.18 -6.47
N LEU A 63 1.05 -14.12 -5.21
CA LEU A 63 1.18 -15.31 -4.37
C LEU A 63 -0.19 -15.95 -4.11
N LEU A 64 -1.22 -15.16 -3.81
CA LEU A 64 -2.59 -15.65 -3.61
C LEU A 64 -3.15 -16.35 -4.86
N LEU A 65 -2.92 -15.78 -6.04
CA LEU A 65 -3.31 -16.40 -7.31
C LEU A 65 -2.60 -17.73 -7.54
N ASN A 66 -1.30 -17.81 -7.22
CA ASN A 66 -0.51 -19.03 -7.43
C ASN A 66 -0.78 -20.13 -6.39
N SER A 67 -1.32 -19.77 -5.22
CA SER A 67 -1.61 -20.73 -4.14
C SER A 67 -3.01 -21.35 -4.24
N ASN A 68 -3.75 -21.14 -5.34
CA ASN A 68 -5.13 -21.62 -5.55
C ASN A 68 -6.08 -21.25 -4.39
N LEU A 69 -5.79 -20.14 -3.70
CA LEU A 69 -6.62 -19.60 -2.62
C LEU A 69 -7.82 -18.78 -3.15
N PHE A 70 -7.99 -18.74 -4.47
CA PHE A 70 -9.02 -18.03 -5.23
C PHE A 70 -9.62 -18.90 -6.33
#